data_AF-A0A158DZB0-F1
#
_entry.id   AF-A0A158DZB0-F1
#
_cell.length_a   1.000
_cell.length_b   1.000
_cell.length_c   1.000
_cell.angle_alpha   90.00
_cell.angle_beta   90.00
_cell.angle_gamma   90.00
#
_symmetry.space_group_name_H-M   'P 1'
#
loop_
_entity.id
_entity.type
_entity.pdbx_description
1 polymer ?
#
loop_
_entity_poly.entity_id
_entity_poly.type
_entity_poly.pdbx_seq_one_letter_code
_entity_poly.pdbx_strand_id
1 'polypeptide(L)'
;MQQGTLRHDAWRGMPSALFFAMRVLHDICGAYYSHPRAWSEIGFGGPANPHDYVRMVFDRRDPWEAAEAKPGQEERAEKENQRVR
;
A
#
# COMPACT_ATOMS: atom_id res chain seq x y z
N MET A 1 4.74 -1.81 23.04
CA MET A 1 4.24 -0.53 22.50
C MET A 1 2.87 -0.71 21.86
N GLN A 2 2.73 -1.46 20.75
CA GLN A 2 1.43 -1.69 20.10
C GLN A 2 0.33 -2.21 21.03
N GLN A 3 0.64 -3.19 21.90
CA GLN A 3 -0.32 -3.74 22.87
C GLN A 3 -0.52 -2.86 24.12
N GLY A 4 0.12 -1.69 24.21
CA GLY A 4 0.04 -0.80 25.38
C GLY A 4 0.71 -1.31 26.66
N THR A 5 1.32 -2.49 26.61
CA THR A 5 1.94 -3.15 27.78
C THR A 5 3.32 -2.60 28.13
N LEU A 6 3.97 -1.84 27.23
CA LEU A 6 5.27 -1.24 27.51
C LEU A 6 5.10 -0.07 28.49
N ARG A 7 5.76 -0.15 29.64
CA ARG A 7 5.73 0.83 30.73
C ARG A 7 7.16 1.19 31.13
N HIS A 8 7.40 2.49 31.35
CA HIS A 8 8.66 3.01 31.86
C HIS A 8 8.46 4.48 32.29
N ASP A 9 9.19 4.95 33.30
CA ASP A 9 9.03 6.33 33.81
C ASP A 9 9.37 7.40 32.77
N ALA A 10 10.26 7.07 31.82
CA ALA A 10 10.61 7.94 30.70
C ALA A 10 9.40 8.34 29.83
N TRP A 11 8.32 7.56 29.82
CA TRP A 11 7.10 7.89 29.09
C TRP A 11 6.30 9.03 29.75
N ARG A 12 6.57 9.37 31.02
CA ARG A 12 5.89 10.45 31.77
C ARG A 12 4.37 10.40 31.65
N GLY A 13 3.80 9.20 31.78
CA GLY A 13 2.36 8.98 31.69
C GLY A 13 1.81 8.85 30.26
N MET A 14 2.62 9.00 29.22
CA MET A 14 2.19 8.78 27.83
C MET A 14 1.86 7.29 27.59
N PRO A 15 0.64 6.94 27.13
CA PRO A 15 0.31 5.56 26.79
C PRO A 15 1.13 5.07 25.59
N SER A 16 1.86 3.96 25.75
CA SER A 16 2.74 3.44 24.71
C SER A 16 2.00 2.94 23.44
N ALA A 17 0.74 2.54 23.57
CA ALA A 17 -0.13 2.21 22.43
C ALA A 17 -0.47 3.45 21.59
N LEU A 18 -0.77 4.57 22.26
CA LEU A 18 -1.07 5.83 21.59
C LEU A 18 0.15 6.32 20.81
N PHE A 19 1.33 6.29 21.43
CA PHE A 19 2.57 6.65 20.76
C PHE A 19 2.85 5.75 19.53
N PHE A 20 2.63 4.45 19.67
CA PHE A 20 2.82 3.53 18.56
C PHE A 20 1.91 3.88 17.37
N ALA A 21 0.61 4.04 17.62
CA ALA A 21 -0.37 4.31 16.58
C ALA A 21 -0.14 5.68 15.92
N MET A 22 0.11 6.72 16.71
CA MET A 22 0.16 8.09 16.22
C MET A 22 1.53 8.53 15.69
N ARG A 23 2.61 7.85 16.08
CA ARG A 23 3.98 8.25 15.69
C ARG A 23 4.71 7.14 14.98
N VAL A 24 4.94 6.02 15.66
CA VAL A 24 5.81 4.94 15.17
C VAL A 24 5.26 4.35 13.87
N LEU A 25 3.95 4.10 13.81
CA LEU A 25 3.33 3.53 12.63
C LEU A 25 3.47 4.44 11.41
N HIS A 26 3.27 5.75 11.59
CA HIS A 26 3.44 6.73 10.52
C HIS A 26 4.89 6.81 10.03
N ASP A 27 5.87 6.79 10.94
CA ASP A 27 7.29 6.80 10.57
C ASP A 27 7.69 5.54 9.81
N ILE A 28 7.24 4.36 10.27
CA ILE A 28 7.54 3.08 9.61
C ILE A 28 6.92 3.06 8.21
N CYS A 29 5.64 3.39 8.07
CA CYS A 29 4.98 3.42 6.77
C CYS A 29 5.63 4.45 5.84
N GLY A 30 5.93 5.65 6.34
CA GLY A 30 6.59 6.69 5.56
C GLY A 30 7.99 6.28 5.11
N ALA A 31 8.78 5.65 5.98
CA ALA A 31 10.10 5.16 5.63
C ALA A 31 10.03 4.00 4.61
N TYR A 32 9.16 3.02 4.84
CA TYR A 32 9.02 1.84 3.97
C TYR A 32 8.55 2.24 2.57
N TYR A 33 7.43 2.98 2.48
CA TYR A 33 6.88 3.46 1.21
C TYR A 33 7.61 4.70 0.66
N SER A 34 8.78 5.06 1.17
CA SER A 34 9.66 6.00 0.48
C SER A 34 10.48 5.34 -0.63
N HIS A 35 10.64 4.01 -0.58
CA HIS A 35 11.47 3.28 -1.53
C HIS A 35 10.62 2.83 -2.75
N PRO A 36 11.03 3.12 -4.00
CA PRO A 36 10.24 2.79 -5.20
C PRO A 36 9.81 1.33 -5.33
N ARG A 37 10.67 0.38 -4.92
CA ARG A 37 10.30 -1.05 -4.87
C ARG A 37 9.08 -1.36 -4.00
N ALA A 38 8.88 -0.68 -2.88
CA ALA A 38 7.74 -0.92 -1.99
C ALA A 38 6.42 -0.46 -2.62
N TRP A 39 6.46 0.48 -3.58
CA TRP A 39 5.27 0.91 -4.30
C TRP A 39 4.71 -0.21 -5.18
N SER A 40 5.56 -1.03 -5.79
CA SER A 40 5.14 -2.17 -6.60
C SER A 40 4.33 -3.20 -5.81
N GLU A 41 4.59 -3.35 -4.50
CA GLU A 41 3.87 -4.29 -3.62
C GLU A 41 2.41 -3.89 -3.42
N ILE A 42 2.11 -2.60 -3.48
CA ILE A 42 0.74 -2.07 -3.34
C ILE A 42 0.11 -1.68 -4.69
N GLY A 43 0.76 -2.06 -5.81
CA GLY A 43 0.29 -1.71 -7.15
C GLY A 43 0.41 -0.21 -7.48
N PHE A 44 1.19 0.55 -6.73
CA PHE A 44 1.45 1.96 -7.04
C PHE A 44 2.66 2.06 -7.98
N GLY A 45 2.47 2.66 -9.16
CA GLY A 45 3.54 2.81 -10.16
C GLY A 45 4.63 3.83 -9.78
N GLY A 46 4.34 4.74 -8.84
CA GLY A 46 5.19 5.89 -8.53
C GLY A 46 5.13 7.01 -9.57
N PRO A 47 5.58 8.24 -9.26
CA PRO A 47 5.52 9.39 -10.16
C PRO A 47 6.41 9.28 -11.40
N ALA A 48 7.35 8.33 -11.43
CA ALA A 48 8.28 8.08 -12.54
C ALA A 48 8.08 6.68 -13.13
N ASN A 49 6.85 6.17 -13.13
CA ASN A 49 6.54 4.87 -13.74
C ASN A 49 6.98 4.90 -15.22
N PRO A 50 7.81 3.97 -15.70
CA PRO A 50 8.26 3.92 -17.09
C PRO A 50 7.11 3.77 -18.11
N HIS A 51 5.92 3.36 -17.67
CA HIS A 51 4.74 3.23 -18.52
C HIS A 51 3.84 4.49 -18.54
N ASP A 52 4.21 5.55 -17.81
CA ASP A 52 3.38 6.74 -17.56
C ASP A 52 1.99 6.40 -16.97
N TYR A 53 1.16 7.40 -16.64
CA TYR A 53 -0.25 7.18 -16.26
C TYR A 53 -1.13 7.64 -17.42
N VAL A 54 -1.58 6.70 -18.25
CA VAL A 54 -2.32 7.04 -19.49
C VAL A 54 -3.79 7.32 -19.19
N ARG A 55 -4.34 6.78 -18.09
CA ARG A 55 -5.74 7.03 -17.70
C ARG A 55 -5.85 7.67 -16.31
N MET A 56 -6.30 8.93 -16.30
CA MET A 56 -6.57 9.70 -15.08
C MET A 56 -8.06 9.72 -14.67
N VAL A 57 -8.91 8.89 -15.29
CA VAL A 57 -10.36 8.81 -15.00
C VAL A 57 -10.64 7.67 -14.03
N PHE A 58 -11.57 7.89 -13.10
CA PHE A 58 -11.97 6.89 -12.11
C PHE A 58 -12.43 5.58 -12.78
N ASP A 59 -12.10 4.46 -12.13
CA ASP A 59 -12.48 3.10 -12.54
C ASP A 59 -12.01 2.72 -13.96
N ARG A 60 -10.86 3.28 -14.37
CA ARG A 60 -10.20 2.91 -15.62
C ARG A 60 -8.79 2.43 -15.33
N ARG A 61 -8.52 1.19 -15.76
CA ARG A 61 -7.19 0.61 -15.72
C ARG A 61 -6.39 0.94 -16.96
N ASP A 62 -5.08 1.06 -16.81
CA ASP A 62 -4.18 1.11 -17.95
C ASP A 62 -4.04 -0.28 -18.62
N PRO A 63 -3.69 -0.35 -19.91
CA PRO A 63 -3.65 -1.62 -20.64
C PRO A 63 -2.69 -2.68 -20.05
N TRP A 64 -1.67 -2.24 -19.32
CA TRP A 64 -0.69 -3.08 -18.62
C TRP A 64 -1.08 -3.40 -17.17
N GLU A 65 -2.17 -2.82 -16.63
CA GLU A 65 -2.61 -3.10 -15.27
C GLU A 65 -3.45 -4.38 -15.21
N ALA A 66 -3.25 -5.18 -14.17
CA ALA A 66 -4.04 -6.38 -13.93
C ALA A 66 -5.51 -6.02 -13.63
N ALA A 67 -6.45 -6.74 -14.25
CA ALA A 67 -7.85 -6.75 -13.90
C ALA A 67 -8.04 -7.34 -12.50
N GLU A 68 -8.84 -6.66 -11.68
CA GLU A 68 -9.21 -7.09 -10.34
C GLU A 68 -10.05 -8.38 -10.40
N ALA A 69 -9.63 -9.40 -9.65
CA ALA A 69 -10.41 -10.62 -9.46
C ALA A 69 -11.47 -10.38 -8.38
N LYS A 70 -12.74 -10.34 -8.78
CA LYS A 70 -13.87 -10.31 -7.85
C LYS A 70 -14.28 -11.74 -7.49
N PRO A 71 -14.80 -11.98 -6.26
CA PRO A 71 -15.28 -13.31 -5.86
C PRO A 71 -16.24 -13.91 -6.90
N GLY A 72 -15.92 -15.09 -7.41
CA GLY A 72 -16.69 -15.80 -8.45
C GLY A 72 -16.44 -15.32 -9.89
N GLN A 73 -15.48 -14.42 -10.12
CA GLN A 73 -15.08 -13.94 -11.45
C GLN A 73 -13.57 -14.10 -11.69
N GLU A 74 -12.90 -14.94 -10.91
CA GLU A 74 -11.44 -15.13 -10.94
C GLU A 74 -10.97 -15.62 -12.31
N GLU A 75 -11.66 -16.60 -12.91
CA GLU A 75 -11.32 -17.17 -14.23
C GLU A 75 -11.46 -16.13 -15.36
N ARG A 76 -12.39 -15.18 -15.20
CA ARG A 76 -12.56 -14.07 -16.16
C ARG A 76 -11.42 -13.08 -16.04
N ALA A 77 -11.07 -12.69 -14.81
CA ALA A 77 -9.94 -11.79 -14.55
C ALA A 77 -8.63 -12.42 -15.04
N GLU A 78 -8.44 -13.72 -14.83
CA GLU A 78 -7.25 -14.45 -15.31
C GLU A 78 -7.16 -14.44 -16.85
N LYS A 79 -8.25 -14.77 -17.57
CA LYS A 79 -8.28 -14.70 -19.04
C LYS A 79 -8.01 -13.30 -19.58
N GLU A 80 -8.48 -12.28 -18.88
CA GLU A 80 -8.25 -10.88 -19.22
C GLU A 80 -6.79 -10.46 -18.97
N ASN A 81 -6.20 -10.95 -17.87
CA ASN A 81 -4.81 -10.70 -17.50
C ASN A 81 -3.79 -11.41 -18.39
N GLN A 82 -4.15 -12.52 -19.03
CA GLN A 82 -3.29 -13.18 -20.03
C GLN A 82 -2.98 -12.31 -21.25
N ARG A 83 -3.76 -11.26 -21.50
CA ARG A 83 -3.61 -10.34 -22.64
C ARG A 83 -2.93 -9.02 -22.28
N VAL A 84 -2.64 -8.82 -21.00
CA VAL A 84 -1.94 -7.65 -20.47
C VAL A 84 -0.46 -7.75 -20.86
N ARG A 85 0.13 -6.66 -21.37
CA ARG A 85 1.54 -6.56 -21.77
C ARG A 85 2.15 -5.28 -21.25
#